data_AF-A0A0H3PTD6-F1
#
_entry.id   AF-A0A0H3PTD6-F1
#
_cell.length_a   1.000
_cell.length_b   1.000
_cell.length_c   1.000
_cell.angle_alpha   90.00
_cell.angle_beta   90.00
_cell.angle_gamma   90.00
#
_symmetry.space_group_name_H-M   'P 1'
#
loop_
_entity.id
_entity.type
_entity.pdbx_description
1 polymer ?
#
loop_
_entity_poly.entity_id
_entity_poly.type
_entity_poly.pdbx_seq_one_letter_code
_entity_poly.pdbx_strand_id
1 'polypeptide(L)' 'MAAIAPSLSTSTQTRVSASSCKVEFRHGNMTLENPSPELLTMLIRELSGRGR' A
#
# COMPACT_ATOMS: atom_id res chain seq x y z
N MET A 1 -37.72 -5.76 -20.33
CA MET A 1 -37.00 -5.17 -19.19
C MET A 1 -35.86 -6.09 -18.83
N ALA A 2 -34.61 -5.72 -19.11
CA ALA A 2 -33.43 -6.48 -18.70
C ALA A 2 -32.91 -5.89 -17.39
N ALA A 3 -32.84 -6.71 -16.34
CA ALA A 3 -32.30 -6.31 -15.05
C ALA A 3 -30.77 -6.23 -15.17
N ILE A 4 -30.24 -5.01 -15.01
CA ILE A 4 -28.81 -4.78 -14.81
C ILE A 4 -28.43 -5.24 -13.40
N ALA A 5 -27.84 -6.42 -13.29
CA ALA A 5 -27.17 -6.83 -12.06
C ALA A 5 -25.97 -5.89 -11.82
N PRO A 6 -25.78 -5.32 -10.62
CA PRO A 6 -24.58 -4.55 -10.33
C PRO A 6 -23.39 -5.51 -10.42
N SER A 7 -22.49 -5.27 -11.37
CA SER A 7 -21.21 -5.95 -11.42
C SER A 7 -20.43 -5.57 -10.17
N LEU A 8 -20.39 -6.50 -9.21
CA LEU A 8 -19.52 -6.44 -8.04
C LEU A 8 -18.09 -6.41 -8.58
N SER A 9 -17.56 -5.20 -8.77
CA SER A 9 -16.17 -4.99 -9.11
C SER A 9 -15.40 -5.32 -7.84
N THR A 10 -15.04 -6.60 -7.69
CA THR A 10 -14.05 -7.02 -6.72
C THR A 10 -12.79 -6.26 -7.10
N SER A 11 -12.55 -5.12 -6.43
CA SER A 11 -11.26 -4.46 -6.51
C SER A 11 -10.27 -5.51 -6.03
N THR A 12 -9.53 -6.10 -6.96
CA THR A 12 -8.34 -6.88 -6.65
C THR A 12 -7.41 -5.90 -5.97
N GLN A 13 -7.55 -5.75 -4.65
CA GLN A 13 -6.67 -4.95 -3.84
C GLN A 13 -5.30 -5.60 -3.98
N THR A 14 -4.49 -5.08 -4.91
CA THR A 14 -3.14 -5.53 -5.15
C THR A 14 -2.40 -5.33 -3.84
N ARG A 15 -2.16 -6.43 -3.10
CA ARG A 15 -1.39 -6.39 -1.87
C ARG A 15 0.03 -6.01 -2.24
N VAL A 16 0.48 -4.86 -1.74
CA VAL A 16 1.86 -4.41 -1.93
C VAL A 16 2.77 -5.35 -1.14
N SER A 17 3.76 -5.92 -1.82
CA SER A 17 4.77 -6.80 -1.22
C SER A 17 6.14 -6.44 -1.78
N ALA A 18 7.18 -6.61 -0.97
CA ALA A 18 8.57 -6.35 -1.36
C ALA A 18 9.51 -7.22 -0.52
N SER A 19 10.59 -7.71 -1.13
CA SER A 19 11.67 -8.39 -0.40
C SER A 19 12.55 -7.42 0.39
N SER A 20 12.54 -6.12 0.03
CA SER A 20 13.18 -5.05 0.77
C SER A 20 12.48 -3.73 0.51
N CYS A 21 12.45 -2.84 1.51
CA CYS A 21 11.95 -1.48 1.40
C CYS A 21 12.94 -0.51 2.04
N LYS A 22 13.38 0.50 1.27
CA LYS A 22 14.24 1.59 1.76
C LYS A 22 13.42 2.85 1.92
N VAL A 23 13.49 3.45 3.11
CA VAL A 23 12.85 4.73 3.43
C VAL A 23 13.95 5.76 3.71
N GLU A 24 13.91 6.87 2.98
CA GLU A 24 14.89 7.95 3.13
C GLU A 24 14.28 9.13 3.88
N PHE A 25 14.89 9.46 5.01
CA PHE A 25 14.57 10.65 5.79
C PHE A 25 15.72 11.66 5.67
N ARG A 26 15.44 12.92 6.01
CA ARG A 26 16.47 13.96 6.04
C ARG A 26 17.63 13.65 7.01
N HIS A 27 17.39 12.83 8.02
CA HIS A 27 18.35 12.50 9.08
C HIS A 27 18.96 11.10 8.96
N GLY A 28 18.73 10.40 7.85
CA GLY A 28 19.22 9.05 7.64
C GLY A 28 18.26 8.18 6.83
N ASN A 29 18.70 6.97 6.50
CA ASN A 29 17.86 5.99 5.85
C ASN A 29 17.49 4.86 6.81
N MET A 30 16.39 4.19 6.50
CA MET A 30 15.94 2.97 7.16
C MET A 30 15.68 1.92 6.08
N THR A 31 16.25 0.74 6.25
CA THR A 31 16.01 -0.41 5.37
C THR A 31 15.24 -1.46 6.14
N LEU A 32 14.16 -1.95 5.53
CA LEU A 32 13.35 -3.05 6.02
C LEU A 32 13.57 -4.25 5.11
N GLU A 33 14.10 -5.34 5.66
CA GLU A 33 14.24 -6.61 4.95
C GLU A 33 12.98 -7.45 5.14
N ASN A 34 12.46 -7.98 4.03
CA ASN A 34 11.24 -8.78 3.94
C ASN A 34 10.08 -8.27 4.82
N PRO A 35 9.68 -6.98 4.70
CA PRO A 35 8.61 -6.42 5.49
C PRO A 35 7.25 -7.07 5.17
N SER A 36 6.35 -7.10 6.16
CA SER A 36 4.99 -7.56 5.93
C SER A 36 4.20 -6.59 5.02
N PRO A 37 3.23 -7.08 4.24
CA PRO A 37 2.37 -6.24 3.41
C PRO A 37 1.62 -5.15 4.19
N GLU A 38 1.24 -5.44 5.44
CA GLU A 38 0.53 -4.51 6.32
C GLU A 38 1.42 -3.33 6.70
N LEU A 39 2.68 -3.61 7.04
CA LEU A 39 3.67 -2.57 7.34
C LEU A 39 3.94 -1.69 6.13
N LEU A 40 4.14 -2.28 4.94
CA LEU A 40 4.33 -1.53 3.68
C LEU A 40 3.13 -0.62 3.39
N THR A 41 1.93 -1.14 3.54
CA THR A 41 0.69 -0.37 3.34
C THR A 41 0.61 0.82 4.30
N MET A 42 0.95 0.60 5.59
CA MET A 42 0.98 1.69 6.58
C MET A 42 2.05 2.73 6.25
N LEU A 43 3.26 2.32 5.88
CA LEU A 43 4.35 3.22 5.52
C LEU A 43 3.99 4.07 4.30
N ILE A 44 3.48 3.46 3.23
CA ILE A 44 3.05 4.19 2.03
C ILE A 44 1.98 5.21 2.40
N ARG A 45 1.00 4.84 3.21
CA ARG A 45 -0.07 5.75 3.63
C ARG A 45 0.43 6.92 4.49
N GLU A 46 1.35 6.66 5.40
CA GLU A 46 1.89 7.70 6.30
C GLU A 46 2.84 8.65 5.54
N LEU A 47 3.69 8.10 4.66
CA LEU A 47 4.69 8.86 3.89
C LEU A 47 4.09 9.61 2.70
N SER A 48 3.06 9.08 2.04
CA SER A 48 2.35 9.77 0.96
C SER A 48 1.52 10.97 1.46
N GLY A 49 1.61 11.27 2.75
CA GLY A 49 0.78 12.22 3.43
C GLY A 49 -0.55 11.56 3.79
N ARG A 50 -0.77 11.36 5.09
CA ARG A 50 -2.11 11.67 5.59
C ARG A 50 -2.38 13.10 5.16
N GLY A 51 -3.32 13.29 4.25
CA GLY A 51 -3.59 14.60 3.65
C GLY A 51 -3.66 15.70 4.70
N ARG A 52 -3.34 16.92 4.26
CA ARG A 52 -3.71 18.19 4.91
C ARG A 52 -4.91 18.09 5.86
#